data_AF-A0A2E8Y3Q1-F1
#
_entry.id   AF-A0A2E8Y3Q1-F1
#
_cell.length_a   1.000
_cell.length_b   1.000
_cell.length_c   1.000
_cell.angle_alpha   90.00
_cell.angle_beta   90.00
_cell.angle_gamma   90.00
#
_symmetry.space_group_name_H-M   'P 1'
#
loop_
_entity.id
_entity.type
_entity.pdbx_description
1 polymer ?
#
loop_
_entity_poly.entity_id
_entity_poly.type
_entity_poly.pdbx_seq_one_letter_code
_entity_poly.pdbx_strand_id
1 'polypeptide(L)'
;MSGGANLSYSRGITANTKESRDQMTSYISHLECTICGKTYPHEQLIGISPCCEKVLFARYDLDKIGKEVDRDSLVNRPDTMWRYSELLPVNDPGSIVTLGEGGTPLLKSVNLAEKLGMRDLYIKEEGLNPTGTFKARGISAAVSKAMELKVNGFTMPSAGNAAGAAAAYGARSGMETKVFMP
;
A
#
# COMPACT_ATOMS: atom_id res chain seq x y z
N MET A 1 -44.75 -1.60 40.80
CA MET A 1 -44.03 -0.34 40.54
C MET A 1 -42.59 -0.67 40.24
N SER A 2 -42.07 -0.15 39.11
CA SER A 2 -40.66 -0.06 38.67
C SER A 2 -39.81 -1.34 38.72
N GLY A 3 -39.30 -1.91 37.63
CA GLY A 3 -38.96 -1.34 36.33
C GLY A 3 -37.59 -1.89 35.94
N GLY A 4 -37.55 -2.96 35.15
CA GLY A 4 -36.33 -3.54 34.61
C GLY A 4 -35.84 -2.77 33.40
N ALA A 5 -34.54 -2.48 33.34
CA ALA A 5 -33.89 -1.87 32.18
C ALA A 5 -32.95 -2.90 31.53
N ASN A 6 -33.50 -3.66 30.58
CA ASN A 6 -32.72 -4.29 29.52
C ASN A 6 -32.39 -3.20 28.49
N LEU A 7 -31.13 -2.78 28.40
CA LEU A 7 -30.66 -1.94 27.31
C LEU A 7 -30.10 -2.84 26.20
N SER A 8 -30.97 -3.22 25.28
CA SER A 8 -30.60 -3.79 23.99
C SER A 8 -29.93 -2.70 23.15
N TYR A 9 -28.63 -2.81 22.90
CA TYR A 9 -27.97 -2.00 21.88
C TYR A 9 -28.03 -2.72 20.54
N SER A 10 -29.21 -2.70 19.91
CA SER A 10 -29.39 -3.00 18.50
C SER A 10 -29.47 -1.68 17.73
N ARG A 11 -28.40 -1.33 17.01
CA ARG A 11 -28.48 -0.34 15.92
C ARG A 11 -27.78 -0.90 14.71
N GLY A 12 -28.55 -0.96 13.63
CA GLY A 12 -28.31 -1.78 12.46
C GLY A 12 -27.09 -1.33 11.66
N ILE A 13 -26.30 -2.32 11.29
CA ILE A 13 -25.45 -2.23 10.12
C ILE A 13 -26.38 -2.51 8.93
N THR A 14 -27.12 -1.49 8.49
CA THR A 14 -27.79 -1.57 7.19
C THR A 14 -26.71 -1.52 6.13
N ALA A 15 -26.51 -2.67 5.50
CA ALA A 15 -25.71 -2.84 4.30
C ALA A 15 -26.09 -1.79 3.25
N ASN A 16 -25.20 -0.84 3.02
CA ASN A 16 -25.22 -0.05 1.79
C ASN A 16 -23.78 0.34 1.43
N THR A 17 -23.29 -0.19 0.31
CA THR A 17 -22.16 0.29 -0.52
C THR A 17 -21.78 -0.79 -1.54
N LYS A 18 -22.74 -1.22 -2.37
CA LYS A 18 -22.38 -1.83 -3.66
C LYS A 18 -21.83 -0.78 -4.65
N GLU A 19 -22.01 0.51 -4.36
CA GLU A 19 -21.61 1.64 -5.21
C GLU A 19 -20.17 2.15 -4.99
N SER A 20 -19.45 1.73 -3.95
CA SER A 20 -18.06 2.20 -3.69
C SER A 20 -16.96 1.31 -4.28
N ARG A 21 -17.33 0.23 -4.98
CA ARG A 21 -16.38 -0.69 -5.62
C ARG A 21 -15.94 -0.25 -7.03
N ASP A 22 -16.48 0.85 -7.54
CA ASP A 22 -16.50 1.07 -8.99
C ASP A 22 -15.28 1.82 -9.57
N GLN A 23 -14.33 2.33 -8.77
CA GLN A 23 -13.17 3.05 -9.36
C GLN A 23 -11.87 2.96 -8.53
N MET A 24 -11.46 1.76 -8.12
CA MET A 24 -10.04 1.55 -7.79
C MET A 24 -9.44 0.69 -8.90
N THR A 25 -8.71 1.32 -9.81
CA THR A 25 -8.05 0.62 -10.93
C THR A 25 -6.66 1.22 -11.08
N SER A 26 -5.64 0.36 -11.02
CA SER A 26 -4.28 0.77 -11.30
C SER A 26 -4.10 1.14 -12.76
N TYR A 27 -3.21 2.10 -13.02
CA TYR A 27 -2.74 2.47 -14.35
C TYR A 27 -1.34 1.91 -14.62
N ILE A 28 -0.92 0.89 -13.87
CA ILE A 28 0.28 0.13 -14.21
C ILE A 28 0.13 -0.42 -15.64
N SER A 29 1.18 -0.26 -16.44
CA SER A 29 1.17 -0.59 -17.87
C SER A 29 2.05 -1.79 -18.17
N HIS A 30 3.27 -1.81 -17.63
CA HIS A 30 4.24 -2.86 -17.85
C HIS A 30 5.37 -2.80 -16.81
N LEU A 31 6.19 -3.84 -16.78
CA LEU A 31 7.49 -3.86 -16.13
C LEU A 31 8.58 -3.52 -17.16
N GLU A 32 9.57 -2.73 -16.79
CA GLU A 32 10.64 -2.28 -17.68
C GLU A 32 12.02 -2.60 -17.08
N CYS A 33 12.90 -3.21 -17.87
CA CYS A 33 14.28 -3.42 -17.44
C CYS A 33 15.02 -2.10 -17.31
N THR A 34 15.59 -1.88 -16.13
CA THR A 34 16.34 -0.66 -15.78
C THR A 34 17.64 -0.44 -16.59
N ILE A 35 18.09 -1.45 -17.34
CA ILE A 35 19.34 -1.40 -18.11
C ILE A 35 19.09 -1.18 -19.60
N CYS A 36 18.20 -1.95 -20.21
CA CYS A 36 18.02 -1.96 -21.67
C CYS A 36 16.63 -1.49 -22.12
N GLY A 37 15.72 -1.15 -21.20
CA GLY A 37 14.38 -0.68 -21.52
C GLY A 37 13.42 -1.76 -22.04
N LYS A 38 13.82 -3.03 -22.09
CA LYS A 38 12.93 -4.12 -22.52
C LYS A 38 11.73 -4.23 -21.57
N THR A 39 10.55 -4.41 -22.15
CA THR A 39 9.27 -4.44 -21.42
C THR A 39 8.77 -5.87 -21.20
N TYR A 40 8.00 -6.04 -20.13
CA TYR A 40 7.41 -7.31 -19.70
C TYR A 40 6.00 -7.07 -19.13
N PRO A 41 5.09 -8.05 -19.25
CA PRO A 41 3.76 -7.96 -18.65
C PRO A 41 3.85 -7.90 -17.12
N HIS A 42 3.02 -7.06 -16.50
CA HIS A 42 3.01 -6.85 -15.06
C HIS A 42 2.09 -7.85 -14.32
N GLU A 43 1.36 -8.67 -15.08
CA GLU A 43 0.47 -9.75 -14.65
C GLU A 43 1.23 -11.07 -14.48
N GLN A 44 2.53 -11.08 -14.72
CA GLN A 44 3.39 -12.25 -14.53
C GLN A 44 4.27 -12.07 -13.31
N LEU A 45 4.53 -13.18 -12.60
CA LEU A 45 5.47 -13.20 -11.50
C LEU A 45 6.90 -13.17 -12.04
N ILE A 46 7.50 -11.98 -12.07
CA ILE A 46 8.86 -11.76 -12.55
C ILE A 46 9.68 -11.11 -11.43
N GLY A 47 10.69 -11.83 -10.93
CA GLY A 47 11.54 -11.35 -9.82
C GLY A 47 12.63 -10.37 -10.26
N ILE A 48 13.39 -10.74 -11.29
CA ILE A 48 14.44 -9.91 -11.90
C ILE A 48 14.25 -9.90 -13.42
N SER A 49 14.80 -8.90 -14.09
CA SER A 49 14.74 -8.77 -15.53
C SER A 49 15.29 -10.02 -16.23
N PRO A 50 14.49 -10.71 -17.07
CA PRO A 50 14.94 -11.88 -17.82
C PRO A 50 16.08 -11.63 -18.81
N CYS A 51 16.32 -10.38 -19.23
CA CYS A 51 17.36 -10.08 -20.21
C CYS A 51 18.69 -9.65 -19.60
N CYS A 52 18.68 -8.95 -18.46
CA CYS A 52 19.89 -8.35 -17.87
C CYS A 52 20.11 -8.74 -16.40
N GLU A 53 19.21 -9.52 -15.81
CA GLU A 53 19.29 -9.97 -14.41
C GLU A 53 19.39 -8.81 -13.40
N LYS A 54 18.79 -7.67 -13.74
CA LYS A 54 18.70 -6.47 -12.89
C LYS A 54 17.25 -6.16 -12.49
N VAL A 55 17.09 -5.13 -11.67
CA VAL A 55 15.79 -4.61 -11.20
C VAL A 55 14.90 -4.23 -12.38
N LEU A 56 13.59 -4.44 -12.20
CA LEU A 56 12.53 -3.97 -13.08
C LEU A 56 11.85 -2.74 -12.47
N PHE A 57 11.56 -1.74 -13.28
CA PHE A 57 10.65 -0.65 -12.92
C PHE A 57 9.21 -1.05 -13.20
N ALA A 58 8.29 -0.73 -12.29
CA ALA A 58 6.87 -0.68 -12.61
C ALA A 58 6.58 0.65 -13.32
N ARG A 59 6.05 0.59 -14.56
CA ARG A 59 5.71 1.76 -15.37
C ARG A 59 4.20 1.97 -15.39
N TYR A 60 3.78 3.22 -15.42
CA TYR A 60 2.38 3.63 -15.37
C TYR A 60 2.04 4.51 -16.57
N ASP A 61 0.80 4.42 -17.05
CA ASP A 61 0.28 5.31 -18.09
C ASP A 61 -0.09 6.68 -17.49
N LEU A 62 0.94 7.52 -17.31
CA LEU A 62 0.79 8.83 -16.68
C LEU A 62 -0.06 9.81 -17.50
N ASP A 63 -0.04 9.69 -18.82
CA ASP A 63 -0.85 10.51 -19.71
C ASP A 63 -2.34 10.23 -19.53
N LYS A 64 -2.70 8.94 -19.36
CA LYS A 64 -4.06 8.53 -19.09
C LYS A 64 -4.51 8.93 -17.67
N ILE A 65 -3.66 8.74 -16.66
CA ILE A 65 -3.94 9.22 -15.28
C ILE A 65 -4.23 10.71 -15.29
N GLY A 66 -3.41 11.51 -15.97
CA GLY A 66 -3.57 12.98 -16.02
C GLY A 66 -4.86 13.45 -16.70
N LYS A 67 -5.52 12.59 -17.49
CA LYS A 67 -6.79 12.88 -18.17
C LYS A 67 -8.00 12.35 -17.42
N GLU A 68 -7.88 11.19 -16.77
CA GLU A 68 -9.00 10.45 -16.19
C GLU A 68 -9.14 10.63 -14.68
N VAL A 69 -8.07 11.01 -13.98
CA VAL A 69 -8.07 11.14 -12.53
C VAL A 69 -8.09 12.61 -12.11
N ASP A 70 -9.19 13.02 -11.50
CA ASP A 70 -9.25 14.31 -10.83
C ASP A 70 -8.43 14.26 -9.53
N ARG A 71 -7.45 15.17 -9.41
CA ARG A 71 -6.60 15.31 -8.23
C ARG A 71 -7.40 15.69 -6.99
N ASP A 72 -8.42 16.54 -7.13
CA ASP A 72 -9.17 17.04 -5.98
C ASP A 72 -10.06 15.96 -5.38
N SER A 73 -10.49 14.99 -6.20
CA SER A 73 -11.16 13.77 -5.73
C SER A 73 -10.35 12.99 -4.69
N LEU A 74 -9.01 13.06 -4.72
CA LEU A 74 -8.13 12.33 -3.80
C LEU A 74 -8.34 12.78 -2.35
N VAL A 75 -8.73 14.03 -2.10
CA VAL A 75 -8.91 14.61 -0.76
C VAL A 75 -10.02 13.92 0.01
N ASN A 76 -11.07 13.48 -0.67
CA ASN A 76 -12.25 12.89 -0.05
C ASN A 76 -12.14 11.37 0.15
N ARG A 77 -11.03 10.76 -0.27
CA ARG A 77 -10.75 9.33 -0.12
C ARG A 77 -10.23 9.02 1.30
N PRO A 78 -10.36 7.78 1.79
CA PRO A 78 -9.78 7.37 3.07
C PRO A 78 -8.29 7.71 3.14
N ASP A 79 -7.81 8.20 4.29
CA ASP A 79 -6.42 8.64 4.43
C ASP A 79 -5.44 7.48 4.64
N THR A 80 -5.31 6.66 3.61
CA THR A 80 -4.39 5.51 3.52
C THR A 80 -3.53 5.65 2.26
N MET A 81 -2.53 4.80 2.06
CA MET A 81 -1.77 4.80 0.81
C MET A 81 -2.64 4.45 -0.40
N TRP A 82 -3.69 3.63 -0.17
CA TRP A 82 -4.60 3.16 -1.22
C TRP A 82 -5.50 4.25 -1.79
N ARG A 83 -5.52 5.45 -1.20
CA ARG A 83 -6.13 6.63 -1.83
C ARG A 83 -5.53 6.96 -3.20
N TYR A 84 -4.32 6.50 -3.46
CA TYR A 84 -3.58 6.65 -4.73
C TYR A 84 -3.56 5.35 -5.54
N SER A 85 -4.63 4.55 -5.49
CA SER A 85 -4.73 3.22 -6.13
C SER A 85 -4.26 3.17 -7.59
N GLU A 86 -4.50 4.25 -8.32
CA GLU A 86 -4.14 4.46 -9.72
C GLU A 86 -2.63 4.39 -9.96
N LEU A 87 -1.82 4.70 -8.94
CA LEU A 87 -0.36 4.67 -8.94
C LEU A 87 0.22 3.49 -8.14
N LEU A 88 -0.61 2.50 -7.76
CA LEU A 88 -0.19 1.30 -7.03
C LEU A 88 -0.37 0.06 -7.92
N PRO A 89 0.41 -1.02 -7.77
CA PRO A 89 0.53 -2.07 -8.79
C PRO A 89 -0.60 -3.13 -8.78
N VAL A 90 -1.80 -2.79 -8.28
CA VAL A 90 -2.91 -3.75 -8.06
C VAL A 90 -4.13 -3.31 -8.86
N ASN A 91 -4.60 -4.18 -9.76
CA ASN A 91 -5.75 -3.96 -10.63
C ASN A 91 -7.07 -4.38 -9.97
N ASP A 92 -7.07 -5.48 -9.21
CA ASP A 92 -8.23 -6.01 -8.50
C ASP A 92 -8.27 -5.50 -7.05
N PRO A 93 -9.21 -4.61 -6.70
CA PRO A 93 -9.37 -4.12 -5.33
C PRO A 93 -9.64 -5.23 -4.31
N GLY A 94 -10.22 -6.36 -4.74
CA GLY A 94 -10.46 -7.53 -3.88
C GLY A 94 -9.19 -8.19 -3.37
N SER A 95 -8.06 -7.96 -4.05
CA SER A 95 -6.75 -8.51 -3.69
C SER A 95 -5.95 -7.60 -2.74
N ILE A 96 -6.48 -6.43 -2.36
CA ILE A 96 -5.80 -5.49 -1.47
C ILE A 96 -5.72 -6.04 -0.04
N VAL A 97 -4.49 -6.16 0.46
CA VAL A 97 -4.16 -6.54 1.84
C VAL A 97 -3.61 -5.32 2.56
N THR A 98 -4.46 -4.67 3.34
CA THR A 98 -4.10 -3.44 4.08
C THR A 98 -4.30 -3.59 5.58
N LEU A 99 -3.48 -2.85 6.34
CA LEU A 99 -3.63 -2.60 7.78
C LEU A 99 -3.93 -1.11 8.07
N GLY A 100 -4.19 -0.31 7.03
CA GLY A 100 -4.43 1.14 7.13
C GLY A 100 -3.17 2.00 6.98
N GLU A 101 -2.07 1.43 6.51
CA GLU A 101 -0.82 2.13 6.24
C GLU A 101 -1.00 3.30 5.25
N GLY A 102 -0.26 4.38 5.48
CA GLY A 102 -0.55 5.66 4.85
C GLY A 102 -0.97 6.73 5.84
N GLY A 103 -1.42 7.88 5.31
CA GLY A 103 -1.96 8.98 6.13
C GLY A 103 -1.03 9.54 7.21
N THR A 104 0.26 9.20 7.17
CA THR A 104 1.16 9.54 8.27
C THR A 104 1.40 11.04 8.40
N PRO A 105 1.61 11.58 9.62
CA PRO A 105 1.75 13.02 9.82
C PRO A 105 2.94 13.64 9.07
N LEU A 106 2.79 14.91 8.69
CA LEU A 106 3.88 15.78 8.25
C LEU A 106 4.10 16.85 9.34
N LEU A 107 5.10 16.63 10.18
CA LEU A 107 5.34 17.41 11.40
C LEU A 107 6.23 18.62 11.08
N LYS A 108 5.80 19.83 11.41
CA LYS A 108 6.66 21.03 11.29
C LYS A 108 7.68 21.06 12.43
N SER A 109 8.97 21.09 12.11
CA SER A 109 10.06 21.02 13.09
C SER A 109 10.70 22.40 13.32
N VAL A 110 10.04 23.25 14.10
CA VAL A 110 10.40 24.67 14.26
C VAL A 110 11.80 24.85 14.87
N ASN A 111 12.07 24.22 16.02
CA ASN A 111 13.34 24.41 16.74
C ASN A 111 14.54 23.86 15.95
N LEU A 112 14.35 22.76 15.22
CA LEU A 112 15.40 22.20 14.37
C LEU A 112 15.62 23.08 13.13
N ALA A 113 14.55 23.65 12.56
CA ALA A 113 14.66 24.59 11.44
C ALA A 113 15.53 25.79 11.82
N GLU A 114 15.26 26.41 12.99
CA GLU A 114 16.03 27.53 13.51
C GLU A 114 17.51 27.17 13.70
N LYS A 115 17.78 26.03 14.36
CA LYS A 115 19.15 25.54 14.59
C LYS A 115 19.93 25.32 13.28
N LEU A 116 19.24 24.94 12.20
CA LEU A 116 19.84 24.68 10.89
C LEU A 116 19.81 25.89 9.94
N GLY A 117 19.29 27.05 10.37
CA GLY A 117 19.13 28.22 9.51
C GLY A 117 18.12 28.02 8.37
N MET A 118 17.14 27.13 8.57
CA MET A 118 16.10 26.81 7.59
C MET A 118 14.80 27.54 7.92
N ARG A 119 14.11 28.04 6.88
CA ARG A 119 12.79 28.68 7.05
C ARG A 119 11.68 27.65 7.30
N ASP A 120 11.69 26.57 6.54
CA ASP A 120 10.64 25.56 6.51
C ASP A 120 11.27 24.17 6.58
N LEU A 121 11.11 23.48 7.71
CA LEU A 121 11.54 22.10 7.91
C LEU A 121 10.38 21.25 8.39
N TYR A 122 10.18 20.12 7.72
CA TYR A 122 9.13 19.16 8.04
C TYR A 122 9.70 17.74 8.15
N ILE A 123 9.12 16.93 9.03
CA ILE A 123 9.42 15.52 9.21
C ILE A 123 8.21 14.71 8.78
N LYS A 124 8.39 13.83 7.79
CA LYS A 124 7.36 12.86 7.40
C LYS A 124 7.47 11.63 8.32
N GLU A 125 6.57 11.53 9.29
CA GLU A 125 6.67 10.56 10.39
C GLU A 125 6.09 9.19 9.99
N GLU A 126 6.88 8.38 9.29
CA GLU A 126 6.45 7.05 8.81
C GLU A 126 6.51 5.94 9.87
N GLY A 127 7.01 6.22 11.08
CA GLY A 127 7.02 5.29 12.20
C GLY A 127 5.62 4.99 12.75
N LEU A 128 4.62 5.84 12.47
CA LEU A 128 3.23 5.64 12.87
C LEU A 128 2.42 4.72 11.94
N ASN A 129 3.06 4.10 10.94
CA ASN A 129 2.43 3.02 10.19
C ASN A 129 2.16 1.80 11.09
N PRO A 130 1.23 0.89 10.71
CA PRO A 130 0.79 -0.24 11.55
C PRO A 130 1.88 -1.17 12.07
N THR A 131 3.03 -1.21 11.41
CA THR A 131 4.17 -2.07 11.78
C THR A 131 5.35 -1.28 12.36
N GLY A 132 5.15 -0.01 12.73
CA GLY A 132 6.20 0.85 13.29
C GLY A 132 7.22 1.37 12.27
N THR A 133 6.96 1.22 10.97
CA THR A 133 7.95 1.50 9.92
C THR A 133 7.32 1.81 8.56
N PHE A 134 8.03 2.61 7.75
CA PHE A 134 7.65 2.88 6.36
C PHE A 134 7.55 1.61 5.49
N LYS A 135 8.19 0.49 5.89
CA LYS A 135 8.12 -0.79 5.16
C LYS A 135 6.70 -1.33 5.04
N ALA A 136 5.79 -0.92 5.93
CA ALA A 136 4.36 -1.24 5.84
C ALA A 136 3.80 -0.97 4.43
N ARG A 137 4.13 0.18 3.82
CA ARG A 137 3.60 0.56 2.50
C ARG A 137 4.02 -0.39 1.40
N GLY A 138 5.33 -0.64 1.29
CA GLY A 138 5.88 -1.49 0.25
C GLY A 138 5.45 -2.94 0.40
N ILE A 139 5.41 -3.45 1.63
CA ILE A 139 4.96 -4.82 1.90
C ILE A 139 3.47 -4.97 1.65
N SER A 140 2.63 -3.99 2.01
CA SER A 140 1.22 -3.97 1.66
C SER A 140 1.00 -4.11 0.15
N ALA A 141 1.67 -3.28 -0.65
CA ALA A 141 1.58 -3.35 -2.11
C ALA A 141 2.10 -4.69 -2.66
N ALA A 142 3.22 -5.19 -2.14
CA ALA A 142 3.81 -6.44 -2.59
C ALA A 142 2.92 -7.66 -2.28
N VAL A 143 2.39 -7.76 -1.05
CA VAL A 143 1.49 -8.84 -0.64
C VAL A 143 0.16 -8.76 -1.40
N SER A 144 -0.37 -7.55 -1.62
CA SER A 144 -1.59 -7.37 -2.41
C SER A 144 -1.41 -7.81 -3.87
N LYS A 145 -0.28 -7.44 -4.49
CA LYS A 145 0.04 -7.91 -5.85
C LYS A 145 0.25 -9.43 -5.89
N ALA A 146 0.91 -9.98 -4.89
CA ALA A 146 1.09 -11.42 -4.73
C ALA A 146 -0.27 -12.15 -4.66
N MET A 147 -1.23 -11.63 -3.88
CA MET A 147 -2.60 -12.16 -3.82
C MET A 147 -3.30 -12.12 -5.19
N GLU A 148 -3.19 -10.99 -5.91
CA GLU A 148 -3.77 -10.84 -7.25
C GLU A 148 -3.19 -11.85 -8.25
N LEU A 149 -1.87 -12.08 -8.18
CA LEU A 149 -1.16 -13.06 -8.99
C LEU A 149 -1.33 -14.50 -8.51
N LYS A 150 -2.12 -14.73 -7.44
CA LYS A 150 -2.41 -16.05 -6.85
C LYS A 150 -1.15 -16.82 -6.48
N VAL A 151 -0.14 -16.13 -5.94
CA VAL A 151 1.06 -16.80 -5.43
C VAL A 151 0.78 -17.46 -4.08
N ASN A 152 1.48 -18.56 -3.80
CA ASN A 152 1.19 -19.40 -2.63
C ASN A 152 1.93 -18.98 -1.35
N GLY A 153 2.87 -18.04 -1.44
CA GLY A 153 3.72 -17.70 -0.31
C GLY A 153 4.63 -16.51 -0.56
N PHE A 154 5.19 -16.00 0.52
CA PHE A 154 6.09 -14.86 0.55
C PHE A 154 7.36 -15.20 1.33
N THR A 155 8.54 -14.89 0.77
CA THR A 155 9.82 -15.11 1.43
C THR A 155 10.56 -13.80 1.61
N MET A 156 11.21 -13.61 2.78
CA MET A 156 11.92 -12.38 3.11
C MET A 156 13.26 -12.67 3.78
N PRO A 157 14.41 -12.38 3.12
CA PRO A 157 15.73 -12.51 3.72
C PRO A 157 16.08 -11.24 4.51
N SER A 158 15.48 -11.07 5.70
CA SER A 158 15.70 -9.86 6.53
C SER A 158 15.56 -10.18 8.01
N ALA A 159 16.38 -9.53 8.83
CA ALA A 159 16.29 -9.59 10.29
C ALA A 159 15.69 -8.31 10.93
N GLY A 160 15.04 -7.45 10.14
CA GLY A 160 14.58 -6.14 10.61
C GLY A 160 13.16 -5.78 10.17
N ASN A 161 12.92 -4.47 10.05
CA ASN A 161 11.63 -3.87 9.74
C ASN A 161 10.86 -4.51 8.57
N ALA A 162 11.57 -4.96 7.52
CA ALA A 162 10.94 -5.60 6.37
C ALA A 162 10.37 -6.99 6.72
N ALA A 163 11.06 -7.77 7.55
CA ALA A 163 10.58 -9.07 8.01
C ALA A 163 9.40 -8.92 8.98
N GLY A 164 9.47 -7.96 9.91
CA GLY A 164 8.34 -7.66 10.82
C GLY A 164 7.09 -7.25 10.05
N ALA A 165 7.25 -6.37 9.05
CA ALA A 165 6.14 -6.02 8.17
C ALA A 165 5.65 -7.23 7.36
N ALA A 166 6.54 -8.01 6.72
CA ALA A 166 6.16 -9.19 5.96
C ALA A 166 5.33 -10.17 6.79
N ALA A 167 5.74 -10.46 8.03
CA ALA A 167 5.00 -11.32 8.93
C ALA A 167 3.59 -10.78 9.24
N ALA A 168 3.45 -9.49 9.50
CA ALA A 168 2.15 -8.86 9.79
C ALA A 168 1.18 -8.93 8.60
N TYR A 169 1.64 -8.60 7.39
CA TYR A 169 0.79 -8.65 6.18
C TYR A 169 0.56 -10.08 5.69
N GLY A 170 1.52 -10.99 5.91
CA GLY A 170 1.35 -12.43 5.72
C GLY A 170 0.22 -12.98 6.59
N ALA A 171 0.26 -12.70 7.89
CA ALA A 171 -0.80 -13.08 8.82
C ALA A 171 -2.16 -12.47 8.42
N ARG A 172 -2.18 -11.20 7.97
CA ARG A 172 -3.41 -10.52 7.52
C ARG A 172 -4.01 -11.15 6.26
N SER A 173 -3.18 -11.57 5.32
CA SER A 173 -3.61 -12.18 4.05
C SER A 173 -3.90 -13.68 4.14
N GLY A 174 -3.41 -14.35 5.19
CA GLY A 174 -3.42 -15.80 5.30
C GLY A 174 -2.34 -16.47 4.43
N MET A 175 -1.46 -15.70 3.80
CA MET A 175 -0.38 -16.22 2.95
C MET A 175 0.77 -16.78 3.81
N GLU A 176 1.29 -17.95 3.44
CA GLU A 176 2.47 -18.52 4.10
C GLU A 176 3.65 -17.55 3.93
N THR A 177 4.21 -17.08 5.04
CA THR A 177 5.31 -16.11 5.05
C THR A 177 6.51 -16.67 5.79
N LYS A 178 7.63 -16.81 5.08
CA LYS A 178 8.89 -17.36 5.61
C LYS A 178 9.96 -16.29 5.65
N VAL A 179 10.48 -16.03 6.85
CA VAL A 179 11.59 -15.10 7.06
C VAL A 179 12.86 -15.91 7.29
N PHE A 180 13.92 -15.61 6.53
CA PHE A 180 15.21 -16.28 6.66
C PHE A 180 16.27 -15.28 7.14
N MET A 181 17.03 -15.68 8.15
CA MET A 181 18.07 -14.88 8.79
C MET A 181 19.32 -15.76 9.01
N PRO A 182 20.55 -15.22 8.93
CA PRO A 182 21.78 -15.96 9.24
C PRO A 182 21.88 -16.40 10.70
#